data_AF-A0A1Y1K3P3-F1
#
_entry.id   AF-A0A1Y1K3P3-F1
#
_cell.length_a   1.000
_cell.length_b   1.000
_cell.length_c   1.000
_cell.angle_alpha   90.00
_cell.angle_beta   90.00
_cell.angle_gamma   90.00
#
_symmetry.space_group_name_H-M   'P 1'
#
loop_
_entity.id
_entity.type
_entity.pdbx_description
1 polymer ?
#
loop_
_entity_poly.entity_id
_entity_poly.type
_entity_poly.pdbx_seq_one_letter_code
_entity_poly.pdbx_strand_id
1 'polypeptide(L)'
;NAFGYRHPLSKESRILMRRKIKSLCLKYGMPSIWFTINPNDLNNPVKLRLAADRKYSAKQAEEMLEKIRQAFGYHRLSISDPVSSAIFFHREIEAFFKHYVRVGEPSVFGKVSKYYATVETNERGALHLHGLMWLHGNLHLPTLLEDACKEGEEEYRRKICEYIDDVFCEVGA
;
A
#
# COMPACT_ATOMS: atom_id res chain seq x y z
N ASN A 1 -8.47 16.23 -33.07
CA ASN A 1 -7.45 15.79 -32.08
C ASN A 1 -8.04 15.61 -30.69
N ALA A 2 -8.94 14.63 -30.49
CA ALA A 2 -9.79 14.50 -29.30
C ALA A 2 -9.62 13.15 -28.55
N PHE A 3 -8.40 12.64 -28.43
CA PHE A 3 -8.15 11.33 -27.78
C PHE A 3 -7.18 11.35 -26.57
N GLY A 4 -6.84 12.53 -26.02
CA GLY A 4 -5.83 12.63 -24.96
C GLY A 4 -6.33 12.73 -23.51
N TYR A 5 -7.62 12.97 -23.26
CA TYR A 5 -8.01 13.59 -22.00
C TYR A 5 -8.25 12.65 -20.81
N ARG A 6 -8.44 11.34 -21.00
CA ARG A 6 -8.87 10.44 -19.89
C ARG A 6 -8.41 8.99 -20.03
N HIS A 7 -7.21 8.74 -20.52
CA HIS A 7 -6.61 7.41 -20.34
C HIS A 7 -5.90 7.36 -18.98
N PRO A 8 -6.24 6.42 -18.07
CA PRO A 8 -5.45 6.17 -16.88
C PRO A 8 -3.98 5.98 -17.26
N LEU A 9 -3.06 6.58 -16.50
CA LEU A 9 -1.61 6.50 -16.72
C LEU A 9 -1.09 7.19 -18.01
N SER A 10 -1.91 8.03 -18.68
CA SER A 10 -1.41 8.90 -19.75
C SER A 10 -0.30 9.84 -19.27
N LYS A 11 0.47 10.40 -20.20
CA LYS A 11 1.54 11.38 -19.89
C LYS A 11 0.99 12.57 -19.09
N GLU A 12 -0.18 13.05 -19.44
CA GLU A 12 -0.89 14.15 -18.78
C GLU A 12 -1.29 13.75 -17.36
N SER A 13 -1.85 12.54 -17.18
CA SER A 13 -2.20 12.04 -15.84
C SER A 13 -0.97 11.94 -14.94
N ARG A 14 0.16 11.45 -15.46
CA ARG A 14 1.44 11.38 -14.73
C ARG A 14 1.97 12.75 -14.33
N ILE A 15 1.82 13.76 -15.19
CA ILE A 15 2.19 15.15 -14.87
C ILE A 15 1.29 15.69 -13.74
N LEU A 16 -0.02 15.45 -13.80
CA LEU A 16 -0.95 15.88 -12.75
C LEU A 16 -0.66 15.20 -11.41
N MET A 17 -0.40 13.89 -11.43
CA MET A 17 0.00 13.13 -10.22
C MET A 17 1.28 13.70 -9.62
N ARG A 18 2.30 13.97 -10.44
CA ARG A 18 3.55 14.59 -9.97
C ARG A 18 3.33 15.99 -9.39
N ARG A 19 2.49 16.82 -10.02
CA ARG A 19 2.13 18.15 -9.48
C ARG A 19 1.43 18.04 -8.14
N LYS A 20 0.52 17.08 -7.99
CA LYS A 20 -0.17 16.81 -6.72
C LYS A 20 0.81 16.38 -5.62
N ILE A 21 1.73 15.46 -5.92
CA ILE A 21 2.80 15.07 -4.99
C ILE A 21 3.63 16.28 -4.57
N LYS A 22 4.10 17.10 -5.52
CA LYS A 22 4.87 18.32 -5.21
C LYS A 22 4.10 19.29 -4.31
N SER A 23 2.80 19.50 -4.58
CA SER A 23 1.94 20.34 -3.74
C SER A 23 1.77 19.79 -2.33
N LEU A 24 1.62 18.48 -2.18
CA LEU A 24 1.58 17.83 -0.86
C LEU A 24 2.91 17.99 -0.12
N CYS A 25 4.05 17.87 -0.81
CA CYS A 25 5.35 18.09 -0.21
C CYS A 25 5.53 19.54 0.29
N LEU A 26 5.11 20.52 -0.50
CA LEU A 26 5.16 21.93 -0.09
C LEU A 26 4.27 22.22 1.12
N LYS A 27 3.12 21.55 1.23
CA LYS A 27 2.15 21.79 2.31
C LYS A 27 2.46 21.03 3.60
N TYR A 28 2.97 19.80 3.49
CA TYR A 28 3.09 18.86 4.61
C TYR A 28 4.52 18.37 4.84
N GLY A 29 5.51 18.91 4.12
CA GLY A 29 6.90 18.45 4.18
C GLY A 29 7.15 17.22 3.31
N MET A 30 8.36 16.68 3.36
CA MET A 30 8.67 15.45 2.63
C MET A 30 7.92 14.25 3.22
N PRO A 31 7.42 13.29 2.42
CA PRO A 31 6.80 12.08 2.96
C PRO A 31 7.79 11.25 3.78
N SER A 32 7.32 10.59 4.84
CA SER A 32 8.14 9.71 5.70
C SER A 32 8.37 8.35 5.05
N ILE A 33 7.35 7.83 4.36
CA ILE A 33 7.34 6.46 3.85
C ILE A 33 6.91 6.48 2.39
N TRP A 34 7.70 5.83 1.54
CA TRP A 34 7.29 5.40 0.21
C TRP A 34 7.04 3.89 0.25
N PHE A 35 5.95 3.43 -0.37
CA PHE A 35 5.57 2.03 -0.34
C PHE A 35 4.91 1.58 -1.64
N THR A 36 4.94 0.27 -1.87
CA THR A 36 4.25 -0.39 -2.98
C THR A 36 3.43 -1.56 -2.43
N ILE A 37 2.18 -1.70 -2.86
CA ILE A 37 1.32 -2.84 -2.54
C ILE A 37 1.00 -3.57 -3.84
N ASN A 38 1.37 -4.84 -3.90
CA ASN A 38 1.13 -5.71 -5.04
C ASN A 38 0.48 -7.01 -4.55
N PRO A 39 -0.85 -7.02 -4.32
CA PRO A 39 -1.54 -8.20 -3.84
C PRO A 39 -1.36 -9.36 -4.82
N ASN A 40 -1.00 -10.53 -4.30
CA ASN A 40 -0.82 -11.71 -5.12
C ASN A 40 -2.18 -12.25 -5.56
N ASP A 41 -2.63 -11.89 -6.75
CA ASP A 41 -3.92 -12.32 -7.28
C ASP A 41 -3.85 -13.67 -8.01
N LEU A 42 -2.67 -14.30 -8.11
CA LEU A 42 -2.47 -15.56 -8.84
C LEU A 42 -2.91 -16.79 -8.06
N ASN A 43 -2.46 -16.92 -6.82
CA ASN A 43 -2.69 -18.12 -6.01
C ASN A 43 -3.41 -17.80 -4.69
N ASN A 44 -3.87 -16.56 -4.48
CA ASN A 44 -4.57 -16.21 -3.26
C ASN A 44 -5.92 -16.93 -3.18
N PRO A 45 -6.19 -17.69 -2.11
CA PRO A 45 -7.39 -18.51 -1.99
C PRO A 45 -8.67 -17.68 -2.00
N VAL A 46 -8.64 -16.46 -1.48
CA VAL A 46 -9.81 -15.59 -1.47
C VAL A 46 -10.13 -15.08 -2.87
N LYS A 47 -9.09 -14.77 -3.66
CA LYS A 47 -9.25 -14.41 -5.07
C LYS A 47 -9.81 -15.58 -5.89
N LEU A 48 -9.24 -16.78 -5.69
CA LEU A 48 -9.66 -17.98 -6.40
C LEU A 48 -11.12 -18.35 -6.09
N ARG A 49 -11.52 -18.28 -4.81
CA ARG A 49 -12.91 -18.48 -4.39
C ARG A 49 -13.84 -17.45 -5.03
N LEU A 50 -13.49 -16.17 -4.98
CA LEU A 50 -14.27 -15.11 -5.61
C LEU A 50 -14.48 -15.35 -7.12
N ALA A 51 -13.43 -15.76 -7.83
CA ALA A 51 -13.50 -16.06 -9.26
C ALA A 51 -14.36 -17.30 -9.56
N ALA A 52 -14.30 -18.33 -8.71
CA ALA A 52 -15.13 -19.53 -8.85
C ALA A 52 -16.62 -19.20 -8.63
N ASP A 53 -16.95 -18.51 -7.54
CA ASP A 53 -18.32 -18.16 -7.18
C ASP A 53 -18.99 -17.22 -8.21
N ARG A 54 -18.19 -16.39 -8.91
CA ARG A 54 -18.69 -15.49 -9.96
C ARG A 54 -18.94 -16.18 -11.29
N LYS A 55 -18.25 -17.28 -11.58
CA LYS A 55 -18.28 -17.95 -12.90
C LYS A 55 -19.11 -19.22 -12.94
N TYR A 56 -19.29 -19.87 -11.80
CA TYR A 56 -19.89 -21.19 -11.72
C TYR A 56 -21.01 -21.22 -10.69
N SER A 57 -21.88 -22.23 -10.78
CA SER A 57 -22.84 -22.51 -9.71
C SER A 57 -22.11 -22.92 -8.42
N ALA A 58 -22.76 -22.76 -7.25
CA ALA A 58 -22.16 -23.07 -5.95
C ALA A 58 -21.53 -24.47 -5.89
N LYS A 59 -22.24 -25.50 -6.37
CA LYS A 59 -21.74 -26.88 -6.42
C LYS A 59 -20.49 -27.02 -7.30
N GLN A 60 -20.49 -26.39 -8.47
CA GLN A 60 -19.35 -26.42 -9.40
C GLN A 60 -18.15 -25.64 -8.86
N ALA A 61 -18.38 -24.53 -8.16
CA ALA A 61 -17.34 -23.74 -7.51
C ALA A 61 -16.66 -24.55 -6.39
N GLU A 62 -17.44 -25.24 -5.55
CA GLU A 62 -16.91 -26.13 -4.49
C GLU A 62 -16.08 -27.27 -5.07
N GLU A 63 -16.61 -28.00 -6.06
CA GLU A 63 -15.88 -29.09 -6.74
C GLU A 63 -14.57 -28.59 -7.40
N MET A 64 -14.58 -27.37 -7.93
CA MET A 64 -13.42 -26.73 -8.53
C MET A 64 -12.39 -26.32 -7.49
N LEU A 65 -12.81 -25.69 -6.39
CA LEU A 65 -11.90 -25.28 -5.32
C LEU A 65 -11.22 -26.50 -4.68
N GLU A 66 -11.92 -27.61 -4.54
CA GLU A 66 -11.34 -28.85 -4.00
C GLU A 66 -10.32 -29.47 -4.94
N LYS A 67 -10.56 -29.41 -6.25
CA LYS A 67 -9.54 -29.79 -7.26
C LYS A 67 -8.31 -28.88 -7.21
N ILE A 68 -8.47 -27.57 -6.97
CA ILE A 68 -7.35 -26.63 -6.82
C ILE A 68 -6.59 -26.86 -5.50
N ARG A 69 -7.27 -27.23 -4.42
CA ARG A 69 -6.59 -27.60 -3.17
C ARG A 69 -5.76 -28.87 -3.33
N GLN A 70 -6.23 -29.81 -4.15
CA GLN A 70 -5.59 -31.11 -4.37
C GLN A 70 -4.49 -31.09 -5.44
N ALA A 71 -4.56 -30.19 -6.42
CA ALA A 71 -3.56 -30.06 -7.49
C ALA A 71 -2.87 -28.69 -7.41
N PHE A 72 -1.54 -28.66 -7.51
CA PHE A 72 -0.70 -27.45 -7.60
C PHE A 72 -0.98 -26.53 -8.82
N GLY A 73 -2.09 -26.75 -9.55
CA GLY A 73 -2.48 -26.04 -10.77
C GLY A 73 -3.21 -24.71 -10.52
N TYR A 74 -2.60 -23.79 -9.78
CA TYR A 74 -3.17 -22.47 -9.44
C TYR A 74 -3.33 -21.52 -10.65
N HIS A 75 -2.64 -21.79 -11.77
CA HIS A 75 -2.46 -20.79 -12.84
C HIS A 75 -3.68 -20.55 -13.75
N ARG A 76 -4.56 -21.54 -13.98
CA ARG A 76 -5.59 -21.40 -15.04
C ARG A 76 -6.80 -20.53 -14.65
N LEU A 77 -7.15 -20.50 -13.37
CA LEU A 77 -8.31 -19.72 -12.91
C LEU A 77 -8.00 -18.26 -12.74
N SER A 78 -6.80 -17.94 -12.24
CA SER A 78 -6.47 -16.55 -11.94
C SER A 78 -6.37 -15.67 -13.20
N ILE A 79 -5.85 -16.20 -14.30
CA ILE A 79 -5.67 -15.44 -15.54
C ILE A 79 -7.01 -15.13 -16.23
N SER A 80 -8.08 -15.87 -15.92
CA SER A 80 -9.32 -15.83 -16.70
C SER A 80 -10.38 -14.82 -16.24
N ASP A 81 -10.24 -14.20 -15.06
CA ASP A 81 -11.26 -13.30 -14.50
C ASP A 81 -10.68 -11.96 -14.00
N PRO A 82 -10.50 -10.98 -14.90
CA PRO A 82 -9.95 -9.68 -14.53
C PRO A 82 -10.87 -8.89 -13.59
N VAL A 83 -12.18 -9.15 -13.59
CA VAL A 83 -13.12 -8.48 -12.69
C VAL A 83 -12.92 -8.96 -11.25
N SER A 84 -12.74 -10.26 -11.05
CA SER A 84 -12.38 -10.79 -9.73
C SER A 84 -11.02 -10.29 -9.24
N SER A 85 -10.03 -10.14 -10.13
CA SER A 85 -8.75 -9.51 -9.76
C SER A 85 -8.94 -8.06 -9.31
N ALA A 86 -9.76 -7.27 -9.99
CA ALA A 86 -10.04 -5.89 -9.61
C ALA A 86 -10.79 -5.77 -8.27
N ILE A 87 -11.79 -6.62 -8.03
CA ILE A 87 -12.53 -6.65 -6.76
C ILE A 87 -11.63 -7.09 -5.61
N PHE A 88 -10.83 -8.14 -5.82
CA PHE A 88 -9.85 -8.59 -4.84
C PHE A 88 -8.85 -7.47 -4.50
N PHE A 89 -8.25 -6.86 -5.53
CA PHE A 89 -7.33 -5.73 -5.34
C PHE A 89 -7.98 -4.60 -4.53
N HIS A 90 -9.18 -4.17 -4.90
CA HIS A 90 -9.89 -3.11 -4.19
C HIS A 90 -10.10 -3.44 -2.71
N ARG A 91 -10.56 -4.66 -2.40
CA ARG A 91 -10.74 -5.13 -1.02
C ARG A 91 -9.43 -5.10 -0.24
N GLU A 92 -8.33 -5.62 -0.81
CA GLU A 92 -7.04 -5.65 -0.13
C GLU A 92 -6.51 -4.24 0.14
N ILE A 93 -6.67 -3.32 -0.81
CA ILE A 93 -6.26 -1.92 -0.63
C ILE A 93 -7.12 -1.22 0.42
N GLU A 94 -8.45 -1.41 0.40
CA GLU A 94 -9.33 -0.86 1.43
C GLU A 94 -8.98 -1.39 2.82
N ALA A 95 -8.77 -2.71 2.96
CA ALA A 95 -8.37 -3.33 4.21
C ALA A 95 -7.03 -2.79 4.71
N PHE A 96 -6.05 -2.61 3.81
CA PHE A 96 -4.76 -2.01 4.15
C PHE A 96 -4.94 -0.60 4.75
N PHE A 97 -5.65 0.28 4.06
CA PHE A 97 -5.82 1.66 4.55
C PHE A 97 -6.67 1.72 5.82
N LYS A 98 -7.71 0.88 5.92
CA LYS A 98 -8.62 0.85 7.06
C LYS A 98 -7.97 0.30 8.32
N HIS A 99 -7.18 -0.77 8.22
CA HIS A 99 -6.71 -1.52 9.38
C HIS A 99 -5.23 -1.29 9.71
N TYR A 100 -4.38 -1.07 8.71
CA TYR A 100 -2.94 -0.88 8.91
C TYR A 100 -2.53 0.58 8.93
N VAL A 101 -3.07 1.40 8.02
CA VAL A 101 -2.70 2.82 7.92
C VAL A 101 -3.44 3.69 8.93
N ARG A 102 -4.74 3.46 9.13
CA ARG A 102 -5.61 4.12 10.13
C ARG A 102 -5.34 5.63 10.26
N VAL A 103 -5.60 6.37 9.19
CA VAL A 103 -5.28 7.81 9.12
C VAL A 103 -5.91 8.58 10.29
N GLY A 104 -5.09 9.35 11.01
CA GLY A 104 -5.50 10.14 12.17
C GLY A 104 -5.47 9.38 13.50
N GLU A 105 -5.31 8.07 13.47
CA GLU A 105 -5.29 7.18 14.63
C GLU A 105 -3.91 6.50 14.81
N PRO A 106 -3.65 5.86 15.96
CA PRO A 106 -2.52 4.95 16.10
C PRO A 106 -2.60 3.80 15.09
N SER A 107 -1.51 3.57 14.37
CA SER A 107 -1.43 2.55 13.31
C SER A 107 -0.09 1.82 13.37
N VAL A 108 0.05 0.78 12.55
CA VAL A 108 1.30 -0.01 12.47
C VAL A 108 2.48 0.85 11.98
N PHE A 109 2.19 1.95 11.28
CA PHE A 109 3.20 2.90 10.78
C PHE A 109 3.37 4.12 11.70
N GLY A 110 2.82 4.09 12.92
CA GLY A 110 2.70 5.26 13.79
C GLY A 110 1.50 6.13 13.44
N LYS A 111 1.49 7.39 13.87
CA LYS A 111 0.34 8.28 13.65
C LYS A 111 0.37 8.88 12.24
N VAL A 112 -0.26 8.21 11.28
CA VAL A 112 -0.33 8.67 9.89
C VAL A 112 -1.26 9.89 9.79
N SER A 113 -0.76 10.99 9.23
CA SER A 113 -1.52 12.23 9.06
C SER A 113 -2.21 12.30 7.70
N LYS A 114 -1.53 11.88 6.63
CA LYS A 114 -2.00 11.91 5.24
C LYS A 114 -1.32 10.80 4.44
N TYR A 115 -1.97 10.39 3.35
CA TYR A 115 -1.35 9.57 2.32
C TYR A 115 -1.72 10.07 0.92
N TYR A 116 -0.92 9.69 -0.05
CA TYR A 116 -1.23 9.81 -1.47
C TYR A 116 -0.88 8.49 -2.14
N ALA A 117 -1.79 7.96 -2.97
CA ALA A 117 -1.56 6.70 -3.65
C ALA A 117 -2.10 6.71 -5.08
N THR A 118 -1.47 5.93 -5.95
CA THR A 118 -1.81 5.78 -7.36
C THR A 118 -1.81 4.30 -7.72
N VAL A 119 -2.82 3.89 -8.48
CA VAL A 119 -2.96 2.52 -8.97
C VAL A 119 -2.38 2.43 -10.37
N GLU A 120 -1.52 1.45 -10.60
CA GLU A 120 -0.94 1.16 -11.91
C GLU A 120 -1.07 -0.34 -12.25
N THR A 121 -0.97 -0.68 -13.53
CA THR A 121 -0.82 -2.07 -13.97
C THR A 121 0.65 -2.44 -13.99
N ASN A 122 1.02 -3.57 -13.39
CA ASN A 122 2.39 -4.09 -13.47
C ASN A 122 2.65 -4.72 -14.85
N GLU A 123 3.87 -5.22 -15.07
CA GLU A 123 4.28 -5.85 -16.33
C GLU A 123 3.42 -7.07 -16.73
N ARG A 124 2.71 -7.67 -15.77
CA ARG A 124 1.79 -8.80 -15.99
C ARG A 124 0.33 -8.35 -16.21
N GLY A 125 0.08 -7.04 -16.24
CA GLY A 125 -1.27 -6.47 -16.35
C GLY A 125 -2.08 -6.48 -15.05
N ALA A 126 -1.52 -6.95 -13.94
CA ALA A 126 -2.20 -6.97 -12.63
C ALA A 126 -2.07 -5.60 -11.93
N LEU A 127 -3.09 -5.26 -11.12
CA LEU A 127 -3.13 -3.99 -10.41
C LEU A 127 -2.14 -3.99 -9.24
N HIS A 128 -1.40 -2.91 -9.11
CA HIS A 128 -0.58 -2.61 -7.93
C HIS A 128 -0.71 -1.12 -7.58
N LEU A 129 -0.33 -0.77 -6.36
CA LEU A 129 -0.45 0.57 -5.82
C LEU A 129 0.93 1.08 -5.43
N HIS A 130 1.25 2.31 -5.84
CA HIS A 130 2.37 3.07 -5.29
C HIS A 130 1.82 4.15 -4.38
N GLY A 131 2.46 4.34 -3.23
CA GLY A 131 1.99 5.29 -2.23
C GLY A 131 3.09 6.03 -1.50
N LEU A 132 2.69 7.17 -0.95
CA LEU A 132 3.45 8.04 -0.06
C LEU A 132 2.63 8.26 1.21
N MET A 133 3.26 8.20 2.37
CA MET A 133 2.64 8.51 3.67
C MET A 133 3.42 9.60 4.40
N TRP A 134 2.66 10.46 5.09
CA TRP A 134 3.17 11.47 6.00
C TRP A 134 2.74 11.09 7.42
N LEU A 135 3.69 11.09 8.34
CA LEU A 135 3.42 10.91 9.77
C LEU A 135 3.23 12.27 10.46
N HIS A 136 2.54 12.28 11.59
CA HIS A 136 2.54 13.46 12.47
C HIS A 136 3.95 13.74 12.97
N GLY A 137 4.36 15.02 13.02
CA GLY A 137 5.70 15.43 13.43
C GLY A 137 6.78 15.33 12.36
N ASN A 138 6.46 14.75 11.19
CA ASN A 138 7.44 14.47 10.14
C ASN A 138 8.09 15.71 9.49
N LEU A 139 7.50 16.89 9.64
CA LEU A 139 8.08 18.15 9.16
C LEU A 139 9.41 18.48 9.84
N HIS A 140 9.61 18.01 11.08
CA HIS A 140 10.78 18.30 11.91
C HIS A 140 11.84 17.20 11.84
N LEU A 141 11.63 16.15 11.02
CA LEU A 141 12.60 15.07 10.89
C LEU A 141 14.01 15.58 10.48
N PRO A 142 14.15 16.53 9.53
CA PRO A 142 15.47 17.06 9.16
C PRO A 142 16.20 17.78 10.30
N THR A 143 15.47 18.36 11.25
CA THR A 143 16.03 19.05 12.42
C THR A 143 16.04 18.18 13.66
N LEU A 144 15.68 16.89 13.56
CA LEU A 144 15.45 16.01 14.71
C LEU A 144 16.63 15.95 15.68
N LEU A 145 17.86 15.84 15.16
CA LEU A 145 19.07 15.82 15.99
C LEU A 145 19.40 17.20 16.59
N GLU A 146 19.20 18.27 15.83
CA GLU A 146 19.39 19.63 16.33
C GLU A 146 18.40 19.95 17.45
N ASP A 147 17.13 19.59 17.26
CA ASP A 147 16.05 19.74 18.23
C ASP A 147 16.32 18.91 19.50
N ALA A 148 16.80 17.68 19.36
CA ALA A 148 17.16 16.82 20.50
C ALA A 148 18.37 17.32 21.31
N CYS A 149 19.23 18.16 20.70
CA CYS A 149 20.42 18.71 21.36
C CYS A 149 20.18 20.08 22.02
N LYS A 150 18.96 20.66 21.91
CA LYS A 150 18.63 21.92 22.57
C LYS A 150 18.59 21.76 24.10
N GLU A 151 19.00 22.81 24.82
CA GLU A 151 18.88 22.85 26.27
C GLU A 151 17.40 22.74 26.68
N GLY A 152 17.08 21.89 27.66
CA GLY A 152 15.72 21.66 28.15
C GLY A 152 14.91 20.59 27.40
N GLU A 153 15.49 19.92 26.39
CA GLU A 153 14.85 18.85 25.62
C GLU A 153 15.31 17.43 26.06
N GLU A 154 15.66 17.25 27.34
CA GLU A 154 16.23 15.99 27.84
C GLU A 154 15.29 14.79 27.68
N GLU A 155 13.99 14.98 27.92
CA GLU A 155 12.99 13.91 27.76
C GLU A 155 12.79 13.54 26.29
N TYR A 156 12.79 14.52 25.39
CA TYR A 156 12.67 14.29 23.95
C TYR A 156 13.87 13.51 23.42
N ARG A 157 15.08 13.93 23.79
CA ARG A 157 16.33 13.22 23.47
C ARG A 157 16.31 11.78 23.99
N ARG A 158 15.89 11.55 25.24
CA ARG A 158 15.78 10.19 25.82
C ARG A 158 14.85 9.30 24.98
N LYS A 159 13.67 9.80 24.60
CA LYS A 159 12.71 9.05 23.77
C LYS A 159 13.27 8.70 22.39
N ILE A 160 14.06 9.59 21.79
CA ILE A 160 14.73 9.31 20.51
C ILE A 160 15.77 8.19 20.69
N CYS A 161 16.63 8.27 21.70
CA CYS A 161 17.62 7.24 21.97
C CYS A 161 16.97 5.87 22.21
N GLU A 162 15.93 5.81 23.05
CA GLU A 162 15.19 4.56 23.32
C GLU A 162 14.58 3.96 22.05
N TYR A 163 14.01 4.78 21.17
CA TYR A 163 13.48 4.32 19.89
C TYR A 163 14.58 3.79 18.97
N ILE A 164 15.73 4.50 18.89
CA ILE A 164 16.86 4.04 18.08
C ILE A 164 17.39 2.71 18.61
N ASP A 165 17.56 2.58 19.92
CA ASP A 165 18.02 1.35 20.55
C ASP A 165 17.04 0.19 20.27
N ASP A 166 15.74 0.40 20.44
CA ASP A 166 14.70 -0.61 20.14
C ASP A 166 14.71 -1.07 18.67
N VAL A 167 14.90 -0.15 17.73
CA VAL A 167 14.84 -0.45 16.29
C VAL A 167 16.16 -1.02 15.75
N PHE A 168 17.29 -0.53 16.23
CA PHE A 168 18.62 -0.87 15.71
C PHE A 168 19.41 -1.82 16.62
N CYS A 169 18.78 -2.45 17.62
CA CYS A 169 19.42 -3.48 18.43
C CYS A 169 20.00 -4.59 17.52
N GLU A 170 21.33 -4.57 17.34
CA GLU A 170 22.07 -5.72 16.84
C GLU A 170 21.95 -6.82 17.90
N VAL A 171 21.24 -7.90 17.56
CA VAL A 171 21.25 -9.11 18.38
C VAL A 171 22.64 -9.71 18.24
N GLY A 172 23.50 -9.44 19.22
CA GLY A 172 24.82 -10.07 19.31
C GLY A 172 24.68 -11.59 19.26
N ALA A 173 25.36 -12.19 18.29
CA ALA A 173 25.52 -13.64 18.17
C ALA A 173 26.48 -14.18 19.24
#